data_AF-A0A7Y5M228-F1
#
_entry.id   AF-A0A7Y5M228-F1
#
_cell.length_a   1.000
_cell.length_b   1.000
_cell.length_c   1.000
_cell.angle_alpha   90.00
_cell.angle_beta   90.00
_cell.angle_gamma   90.00
#
_symmetry.space_group_name_H-M   'P 1'
#
loop_
_entity.id
_entity.type
_entity.pdbx_description
1 polymer ?
#
loop_
_entity_poly.entity_id
_entity_poly.type
_entity_poly.pdbx_seq_one_letter_code
_entity_poly.pdbx_strand_id
1 'polypeptide(L)'
;ASLGFRGWVAPLWRTLGEYRFPPLRVTVDGVPAAPCTQAVILNAGHYGGLFDLLPGVSPDDGALDLCLLDARRRRSFFRYLWAARRGTLALHGDASSARGRSVRVESDGPVPVQVDGDPFGTTPLEVVLNPASAQVLVPSPGATPEVP
;
A
#
# COMPACT_ATOMS: atom_id res chain seq x y z
N ALA A 1 9.69 16.88 21.73
CA ALA A 1 8.34 17.36 22.09
C ALA A 1 7.33 16.49 21.38
N SER A 2 6.56 15.68 22.13
CA SER A 2 5.49 14.86 21.53
C SER A 2 4.42 15.81 20.99
N LEU A 3 4.40 16.00 19.67
CA LEU A 3 3.27 16.60 18.98
C LEU A 3 2.08 15.68 19.26
N GLY A 4 1.29 15.99 20.29
CA GLY A 4 0.04 15.26 20.55
C GLY A 4 -0.82 15.26 19.30
N PHE A 5 -1.87 14.43 19.25
CA PHE A 5 -2.74 14.21 18.08
C PHE A 5 -3.07 15.49 17.26
N ARG A 6 -3.26 16.64 17.91
CA ARG A 6 -3.55 17.94 17.29
C ARG A 6 -2.41 18.51 16.44
N GLY A 7 -1.16 18.20 16.75
CA GLY A 7 0.03 18.61 16.00
C GLY A 7 0.15 17.93 14.63
N TRP A 8 -0.49 16.77 14.45
CA TRP A 8 -0.54 16.05 13.16
C TRP A 8 -1.65 16.54 12.23
N VAL A 9 -2.69 17.15 12.79
CA VAL A 9 -3.87 17.60 12.03
C VAL A 9 -3.51 18.64 10.98
N ALA A 10 -2.73 19.68 11.35
CA ALA A 10 -2.35 20.74 10.40
C ALA A 10 -1.45 20.24 9.25
N PRO A 11 -0.36 19.47 9.50
CA PRO A 11 0.42 18.82 8.44
C PRO A 11 -0.43 17.89 7.56
N LEU A 12 -1.31 17.08 8.15
CA LEU A 12 -2.20 16.18 7.40
C LEU A 12 -3.09 16.97 6.43
N TRP A 13 -3.75 18.04 6.91
CA TRP A 13 -4.58 18.89 6.05
C TRP A 13 -3.77 19.57 4.95
N ARG A 14 -2.55 20.02 5.26
CA ARG A 14 -1.65 20.62 4.28
C ARG A 14 -1.25 19.61 3.21
N THR A 15 -0.85 18.40 3.58
CA THR A 15 -0.48 17.34 2.63
C THR A 15 -1.66 16.92 1.78
N LEU A 16 -2.85 16.74 2.38
CA LEU A 16 -4.09 16.49 1.62
C LEU A 16 -4.41 17.63 0.64
N GLY A 17 -4.00 18.86 0.99
CA GLY A 17 -4.08 20.05 0.15
C GLY A 17 -3.10 20.05 -1.02
N GLU A 18 -1.82 19.80 -0.75
CA GLU A 18 -0.75 20.04 -1.71
C GLU A 18 -0.51 18.84 -2.64
N TYR A 19 -0.86 17.62 -2.21
CA TYR A 19 -0.61 16.42 -3.01
C TYR A 19 -1.46 16.38 -4.28
N ARG A 20 -0.78 16.26 -5.42
CA ARG A 20 -1.39 16.36 -6.77
C ARG A 20 -1.61 15.03 -7.48
N PHE A 21 -1.34 13.90 -6.83
CA PHE A 21 -1.52 12.56 -7.41
C PHE A 21 -0.79 12.43 -8.76
N PRO A 22 0.55 12.59 -8.79
CA PRO A 22 1.32 12.45 -10.01
C PRO A 22 1.17 11.03 -10.60
N PRO A 23 1.15 10.87 -11.95
CA PRO A 23 1.12 9.55 -12.57
C PRO A 23 2.33 8.71 -12.18
N LEU A 24 2.07 7.43 -11.90
CA LEU A 24 3.07 6.42 -11.63
C LEU A 24 3.13 5.43 -12.80
N ARG A 25 4.34 5.06 -13.19
CA ARG A 25 4.63 3.93 -14.08
C ARG A 25 5.08 2.77 -13.21
N VAL A 26 4.27 1.72 -13.16
CA VAL A 26 4.55 0.51 -12.38
C VAL A 26 4.81 -0.64 -13.35
N THR A 27 5.90 -1.36 -13.14
CA THR A 27 6.25 -2.57 -13.88
C THR A 27 6.40 -3.72 -12.88
N VAL A 28 5.77 -4.85 -13.17
CA VAL A 28 5.78 -6.06 -12.33
C VAL A 28 6.35 -7.19 -13.15
N ASP A 29 7.46 -7.78 -12.71
CA ASP A 29 8.17 -8.86 -13.41
C ASP A 29 8.44 -8.53 -14.90
N GLY A 30 8.80 -7.27 -15.17
CA GLY A 30 9.07 -6.76 -16.53
C GLY A 30 7.83 -6.40 -17.35
N VAL A 31 6.62 -6.61 -16.82
CA VAL A 31 5.35 -6.30 -17.51
C VAL A 31 4.74 -5.01 -16.96
N PRO A 32 4.38 -4.03 -17.82
CA PRO A 32 3.68 -2.82 -17.39
C PRO A 32 2.35 -3.15 -16.72
N ALA A 33 2.10 -2.57 -15.54
CA ALA A 33 0.84 -2.69 -14.82
C ALA A 33 -0.15 -1.57 -15.21
N ALA A 34 -1.35 -1.61 -14.63
CA ALA A 34 -2.37 -0.59 -14.86
C ALA A 34 -1.89 0.82 -14.44
N PRO A 35 -2.26 1.88 -15.19
CA PRO A 35 -1.97 3.25 -14.80
C PRO A 35 -2.52 3.58 -13.41
N CYS A 36 -1.74 4.29 -12.61
CA CYS A 36 -2.16 4.70 -11.27
C CYS A 36 -1.48 6.01 -10.85
N THR A 37 -1.95 6.57 -9.73
CA THR A 37 -1.33 7.74 -9.07
C THR A 37 -0.94 7.45 -7.62
N GLN A 38 -1.32 6.26 -7.13
CA GLN A 38 -0.91 5.69 -5.86
C GLN A 38 -0.74 4.18 -6.06
N ALA A 39 0.31 3.63 -5.48
CA ALA A 39 0.57 2.19 -5.47
C ALA A 39 0.90 1.77 -4.03
N VAL A 40 0.25 0.71 -3.55
CA VAL A 40 0.58 0.05 -2.29
C VAL A 40 1.10 -1.34 -2.64
N ILE A 41 2.33 -1.64 -2.24
CA ILE A 41 2.95 -2.96 -2.40
C ILE A 41 2.81 -3.68 -1.05
N LEU A 42 2.16 -4.84 -1.05
CA LEU A 42 1.80 -5.61 0.13
C LEU A 42 2.59 -6.92 0.14
N ASN A 43 3.23 -7.19 1.28
CA ASN A 43 3.75 -8.52 1.64
C ASN A 43 2.85 -9.21 2.68
N ALA A 44 1.93 -8.50 3.33
CA ALA A 44 0.98 -9.06 4.31
C ALA A 44 -0.39 -8.42 4.13
N GLY A 45 -1.45 -9.19 4.40
CA GLY A 45 -2.83 -8.78 4.06
C GLY A 45 -3.42 -7.66 4.90
N HIS A 46 -3.00 -7.51 6.15
CA HIS A 46 -3.54 -6.48 7.04
C HIS A 46 -2.69 -5.21 7.00
N TYR A 47 -3.07 -4.26 6.16
CA TYR A 47 -2.39 -2.97 6.05
C TYR A 47 -2.71 -2.09 7.27
N GLY A 48 -1.66 -1.73 8.04
CA GLY A 48 -1.79 -0.92 9.25
C GLY A 48 -2.69 -1.54 10.33
N GLY A 49 -2.94 -2.85 10.28
CA GLY A 49 -3.81 -3.58 11.20
C GLY A 49 -5.31 -3.30 11.07
N LEU A 50 -5.71 -2.43 10.13
CA LEU A 50 -7.09 -1.94 10.01
C LEU A 50 -7.72 -2.16 8.64
N PHE A 51 -6.92 -2.45 7.62
CA PHE A 51 -7.38 -2.47 6.23
C PHE A 51 -6.94 -3.72 5.49
N ASP A 52 -7.91 -4.42 4.91
CA ASP A 52 -7.68 -5.47 3.92
C ASP A 52 -7.83 -4.86 2.53
N LEU A 53 -6.71 -4.42 1.94
CA LEU A 53 -6.74 -3.73 0.64
C LEU A 53 -7.03 -4.69 -0.51
N LEU A 54 -6.53 -5.93 -0.40
CA LEU A 54 -6.72 -7.00 -1.36
C LEU A 54 -7.02 -8.31 -0.61
N PRO A 55 -7.96 -9.13 -1.12
CA PRO A 55 -8.23 -10.43 -0.53
C PRO A 55 -7.09 -11.41 -0.82
N GLY A 56 -6.73 -12.23 0.17
CA GLY A 56 -5.84 -13.38 -0.03
C GLY A 56 -4.34 -13.07 -0.12
N VAL A 57 -3.90 -11.88 0.28
CA VAL A 57 -2.48 -11.54 0.42
C VAL A 57 -1.84 -12.37 1.52
N SER A 58 -0.76 -13.09 1.20
CA SER A 58 -0.05 -13.96 2.16
C SER A 58 1.45 -13.67 2.17
N PRO A 59 2.10 -13.60 3.35
CA PRO A 59 3.55 -13.34 3.45
C PRO A 59 4.45 -14.51 3.07
N ASP A 60 3.90 -15.71 2.89
CA ASP A 60 4.63 -16.96 2.68
C ASP A 60 4.38 -17.60 1.30
N ASP A 61 3.59 -16.96 0.44
CA ASP A 61 3.19 -17.52 -0.84
C ASP A 61 4.16 -17.21 -2.01
N GLY A 62 5.24 -16.50 -1.73
CA GLY A 62 6.30 -16.22 -2.69
C GLY A 62 5.94 -15.15 -3.72
N ALA A 63 5.05 -14.22 -3.40
CA ALA A 63 4.74 -13.04 -4.21
C ALA A 63 4.55 -11.76 -3.38
N LEU A 64 4.62 -10.62 -4.07
CA LEU A 64 4.14 -9.32 -3.61
C LEU A 64 2.81 -9.03 -4.31
N ASP A 65 1.84 -8.54 -3.55
CA ASP A 65 0.56 -8.07 -4.08
C ASP A 65 0.55 -6.56 -4.20
N LEU A 66 -0.01 -6.01 -5.27
CA LEU A 66 -0.03 -4.58 -5.53
C LEU A 66 -1.46 -4.08 -5.63
N CYS A 67 -1.80 -3.07 -4.83
CA CYS A 67 -3.02 -2.29 -4.98
C CYS A 67 -2.71 -0.98 -5.69
N LEU A 68 -3.24 -0.82 -6.90
CA LEU A 68 -2.99 0.33 -7.78
C LEU A 68 -4.25 1.19 -7.84
N LEU A 69 -4.15 2.47 -7.50
CA LEU A 69 -5.29 3.40 -7.43
C LEU A 69 -5.07 4.59 -8.38
N ASP A 70 -5.98 4.80 -9.33
CA ASP A 70 -5.99 5.99 -10.20
C ASP A 70 -6.81 7.13 -9.57
N ALA A 71 -6.27 7.70 -8.49
CA ALA A 71 -6.89 8.84 -7.83
C ALA A 71 -6.70 10.11 -8.68
N ARG A 72 -7.79 10.64 -9.24
CA ARG A 72 -7.76 11.92 -10.01
C ARG A 72 -8.06 13.15 -9.17
N ARG A 73 -8.62 12.97 -7.96
CA ARG A 73 -9.08 14.06 -7.07
C ARG A 73 -8.97 13.62 -5.62
N ARG A 74 -8.87 14.58 -4.69
CA ARG A 74 -8.85 14.32 -3.23
C ARG A 74 -10.06 13.52 -2.72
N ARG A 75 -11.24 13.72 -3.33
CA ARG A 75 -12.44 12.93 -3.01
C ARG A 75 -12.27 11.43 -3.28
N SER A 76 -11.43 11.07 -4.24
CA SER A 76 -11.11 9.67 -4.55
C SER A 76 -10.36 9.03 -3.38
N PHE A 77 -9.42 9.76 -2.75
CA PHE A 77 -8.70 9.28 -1.58
C PHE A 77 -9.63 8.93 -0.41
N PHE A 78 -10.54 9.83 -0.03
CA PHE A 78 -11.50 9.55 1.05
C PHE A 78 -12.44 8.39 0.71
N ARG A 79 -12.84 8.26 -0.56
CA ARG A 79 -13.63 7.14 -1.04
C ARG A 79 -12.85 5.82 -0.91
N TYR A 80 -11.56 5.79 -1.27
CA TYR A 80 -10.73 4.60 -1.10
C TYR A 80 -10.53 4.23 0.36
N LEU A 81 -10.29 5.21 1.23
CA LEU A 81 -10.19 4.96 2.67
C LEU A 81 -11.47 4.30 3.22
N TRP A 82 -12.63 4.80 2.78
CA TRP A 82 -13.92 4.22 3.16
C TRP A 82 -14.16 2.84 2.57
N ALA A 83 -13.77 2.63 1.31
CA ALA A 83 -13.90 1.34 0.62
C ALA A 83 -12.96 0.28 1.22
N ALA A 84 -11.72 0.63 1.53
CA ALA A 84 -10.76 -0.21 2.23
C ALA A 84 -11.30 -0.65 3.60
N ARG A 85 -11.86 0.30 4.38
CA ARG A 85 -12.51 -0.03 5.66
C ARG A 85 -13.70 -0.99 5.53
N ARG A 86 -14.35 -1.05 4.37
CA ARG A 86 -15.48 -1.94 4.08
C ARG A 86 -15.07 -3.21 3.33
N GLY A 87 -13.80 -3.38 2.97
CA GLY A 87 -13.35 -4.47 2.11
C GLY A 87 -13.91 -4.41 0.68
N THR A 88 -14.37 -3.23 0.21
CA THR A 88 -15.01 -3.07 -1.11
C THR A 88 -14.12 -2.37 -2.12
N LEU A 89 -12.81 -2.26 -1.86
CA LEU A 89 -11.88 -1.51 -2.71
C LEU A 89 -11.84 -2.07 -4.15
N ALA A 90 -11.87 -3.40 -4.29
CA ALA A 90 -11.90 -4.10 -5.57
C ALA A 90 -13.15 -3.82 -6.44
N LEU A 91 -14.22 -3.25 -5.87
CA LEU A 91 -15.44 -2.91 -6.62
C LEU A 91 -15.33 -1.58 -7.38
N HIS A 92 -14.26 -0.83 -7.18
CA HIS A 92 -14.04 0.46 -7.84
C HIS A 92 -13.28 0.28 -9.14
N GLY A 93 -13.85 0.75 -10.26
CA GLY A 93 -13.22 0.64 -11.60
C GLY A 93 -11.95 1.47 -11.80
N ASP A 94 -11.57 2.29 -10.82
CA ASP A 94 -10.29 3.02 -10.77
C ASP A 94 -9.33 2.44 -9.71
N ALA A 95 -9.60 1.21 -9.25
CA ALA A 95 -8.68 0.36 -8.51
C ALA A 95 -8.30 -0.85 -9.38
N SER A 96 -7.05 -1.28 -9.30
CA SER A 96 -6.54 -2.45 -10.01
C SER A 96 -5.58 -3.21 -9.10
N SER A 97 -5.39 -4.49 -9.39
CA SER A 97 -4.40 -5.32 -8.72
C SER A 97 -3.37 -5.86 -9.68
N ALA A 98 -2.16 -6.05 -9.19
CA ALA A 98 -1.10 -6.79 -9.86
C ALA A 98 -0.36 -7.65 -8.83
N ARG A 99 0.39 -8.64 -9.30
CA ARG A 99 1.12 -9.57 -8.43
C ARG A 99 2.40 -10.03 -9.12
N GLY A 100 3.49 -10.13 -8.37
CA GLY A 100 4.79 -10.56 -8.90
C GLY A 100 5.90 -10.56 -7.86
N ARG A 101 7.15 -10.65 -8.30
CA ARG A 101 8.33 -10.73 -7.40
C ARG A 101 9.28 -9.56 -7.51
N SER A 102 9.32 -8.88 -8.65
CA SER A 102 10.06 -7.64 -8.84
C SER A 102 9.10 -6.54 -9.26
N VAL A 103 9.13 -5.41 -8.55
CA VAL A 103 8.29 -4.26 -8.78
C VAL A 103 9.17 -3.04 -8.97
N ARG A 104 9.02 -2.36 -10.11
CA ARG A 104 9.66 -1.07 -10.37
C ARG A 104 8.60 0.02 -10.43
N VAL A 105 8.83 1.11 -9.70
CA VAL A 105 7.93 2.27 -9.64
C VAL A 105 8.68 3.53 -10.06
N GLU A 106 8.14 4.22 -11.05
CA GLU A 106 8.74 5.42 -11.64
C GLU A 106 7.70 6.53 -11.82
N SER A 107 8.18 7.77 -11.94
CA SER A 107 7.37 8.96 -12.18
C SER A 107 8.23 10.05 -12.80
N ASP A 108 7.62 11.08 -13.38
CA ASP A 108 8.35 12.17 -14.05
C ASP A 108 9.11 13.09 -13.07
N GLY A 109 8.70 13.11 -11.80
CA GLY A 109 9.38 13.79 -10.71
C GLY A 109 9.35 12.94 -9.44
N PRO A 110 10.05 13.36 -8.37
CA PRO A 110 10.15 12.58 -7.15
C PRO A 110 8.78 12.45 -6.46
N VAL A 111 8.35 11.21 -6.22
CA VAL A 111 7.15 10.89 -5.45
C VAL A 111 7.56 10.24 -4.13
N PRO A 112 7.09 10.75 -2.97
CA PRO A 112 7.44 10.19 -1.67
C PRO A 112 7.07 8.71 -1.53
N VAL A 113 7.96 7.95 -0.91
CA VAL A 113 7.81 6.53 -0.60
C VAL A 113 7.80 6.35 0.92
N GLN A 114 6.90 5.50 1.40
CA GLN A 114 6.88 5.02 2.77
C GLN A 114 7.04 3.49 2.80
N VAL A 115 7.73 3.00 3.82
CA VAL A 115 7.87 1.56 4.13
C VAL A 115 7.42 1.38 5.57
N ASP A 116 6.45 0.50 5.79
CA ASP A 116 5.86 0.20 7.11
C ASP A 116 5.40 1.44 7.90
N GLY A 117 4.99 2.50 7.19
CA GLY A 117 4.53 3.76 7.75
C GLY A 117 5.61 4.85 7.89
N ASP A 118 6.89 4.48 7.78
CA ASP A 118 8.02 5.40 7.90
C ASP A 118 8.45 5.97 6.54
N PRO A 119 8.87 7.25 6.46
CA PRO A 119 9.46 7.80 5.25
C PRO A 119 10.73 7.04 4.84
N PHE A 120 10.80 6.60 3.58
CA PHE A 120 11.94 5.85 3.06
C PHE A 120 12.76 6.65 2.02
N GLY A 121 12.08 7.44 1.18
CA GLY A 121 12.73 8.18 0.12
C GLY A 121 11.73 8.65 -0.94
N THR A 122 12.16 8.67 -2.21
CA THR A 122 11.31 8.99 -3.35
C THR A 122 11.53 8.03 -4.50
N THR A 123 10.60 8.00 -5.46
CA THR A 123 10.83 7.35 -6.76
C THR A 123 12.07 7.93 -7.49
N PRO A 124 12.71 7.15 -8.39
CA PRO A 124 12.39 5.76 -8.75
C PRO A 124 12.74 4.76 -7.63
N LEU A 125 11.98 3.67 -7.54
CA LEU A 125 12.16 2.60 -6.55
C LEU A 125 12.07 1.24 -7.23
N GLU A 126 12.88 0.30 -6.79
CA GLU A 126 12.75 -1.13 -7.09
C GLU A 126 12.54 -1.91 -5.79
N VAL A 127 11.54 -2.80 -5.79
CA VAL A 127 11.20 -3.69 -4.67
C VAL A 127 11.27 -5.12 -5.18
N VAL A 128 12.08 -5.95 -4.53
CA VAL A 128 12.27 -7.34 -4.90
C VAL A 128 11.94 -8.23 -3.72
N LEU A 129 11.12 -9.24 -3.95
CA LEU A 129 10.80 -10.25 -2.97
C LEU A 129 12.04 -11.10 -2.68
N ASN A 130 12.41 -11.18 -1.39
CA ASN A 130 13.34 -12.18 -0.89
C ASN A 130 12.55 -13.32 -0.22
N PRO A 131 12.30 -14.44 -0.92
CA PRO A 131 11.40 -15.48 -0.44
C PRO A 131 11.97 -16.17 0.80
N ALA A 132 11.10 -16.52 1.75
CA ALA A 132 11.46 -17.24 2.98
C ALA A 132 12.64 -16.62 3.76
N SER A 133 12.75 -15.30 3.74
CA SER A 133 13.88 -14.55 4.33
C SER A 133 13.85 -14.46 5.85
N ALA A 134 12.74 -14.82 6.49
CA ALA A 134 12.60 -14.87 7.94
C ALA A 134 11.75 -16.08 8.37
N GLN A 135 12.08 -16.63 9.55
CA GLN A 135 11.26 -17.62 10.25
C GLN A 135 10.50 -16.91 11.37
N VAL A 136 9.18 -17.09 11.40
CA VAL A 136 8.29 -16.47 12.38
C VAL A 136 7.57 -17.56 13.15
N LEU A 137 7.50 -17.44 14.47
CA LEU A 137 6.67 -18.30 15.30
C LEU A 137 5.21 -17.86 15.15
N VAL A 138 4.34 -18.80 14.75
CA VAL A 138 2.91 -18.58 14.59
C VAL A 138 2.12 -19.49 15.53
N PRO A 139 0.89 -19.12 15.91
CA PRO A 139 0.00 -20.02 16.65
C PRO A 139 -0.21 -21.31 15.87
N SER A 140 -0.31 -22.43 16.58
CA SER A 140 -0.70 -23.71 15.97
C SER A 140 -2.05 -23.56 15.26
N PRO A 141 -2.26 -24.20 14.09
CA PRO A 141 -3.54 -24.16 13.41
C PRO A 141 -4.69 -24.55 14.36
N GLY A 142 -5.68 -23.68 14.52
CA GLY A 142 -6.82 -23.89 15.41
C GLY A 142 -6.62 -23.43 16.87
N ALA A 143 -5.45 -22.91 17.24
CA ALA A 143 -5.27 -22.25 18.53
C ALA A 143 -6.18 -21.01 18.61
N THR A 144 -7.07 -20.98 19.59
CA THR A 144 -7.86 -19.78 19.88
C THR A 144 -6.92 -18.75 20.51
N PRO A 145 -6.95 -17.46 20.09
CA PRO A 145 -6.15 -16.45 20.77
C PRO A 145 -6.58 -16.40 22.24
N GLU A 146 -5.69 -16.76 23.17
CA GLU A 146 -5.86 -16.35 24.56
C GLU A 146 -5.62 -14.84 24.60
N VAL A 147 -6.70 -14.08 24.60
CA VAL A 147 -6.65 -12.63 24.81
C VAL A 147 -6.54 -12.42 26.33
N PRO A 148 -5.46 -11.82 26.85
CA PRO A 148 -5.40 -11.40 28.25
C PRO A 148 -6.33 -10.23 28.56
#